data_AF-Q2FWV2-F1
#
_entry.id   AF-Q2FWV2-F1
#
_cell.length_a   1.000
_cell.length_b   1.000
_cell.length_c   1.000
_cell.angle_alpha   90.00
_cell.angle_beta   90.00
_cell.angle_gamma   90.00
#
_symmetry.space_group_name_H-M   'P 1'
#
loop_
_entity.id
_entity.type
_entity.pdbx_description
1 polymer ?
#
loop_
_entity_poly.entity_id
_entity_poly.type
_entity_poly.pdbx_seq_one_letter_code
_entity_poly.pdbx_strand_id
1 'polypeptide(L)'
;MKTYSEARARLRWYQGRYIDFDGWYGYQCADLAVDYIYWLLEIRMWGNAKDAINNDFKNMATVYENTPSFVPQIGDVAVFTKGIYKQYGHIGLVFNGGNTNQFLILEQNYDGNANTPAKLRWDNYYGCTHFIRPKYKSEGLMNKITNKVKPPAQKAVGKSASKITVGSKAPYNLKWSKGAYFNAKIDGLGATSATRYGDNRTNYRFDVGQAVYAPGTLIYVFEIIDGWCRIYWNNHNEWIWHERLIVKEVF
;
A
#
# COMPACT_ATOMS: atom_id res chain seq x y z
N MET A 1 -14.76 7.79 -5.84
CA MET A 1 -13.43 7.65 -5.18
C MET A 1 -13.49 6.71 -3.98
N LYS A 2 -12.54 5.76 -3.90
CA LYS A 2 -12.41 4.79 -2.78
C LYS A 2 -11.38 5.26 -1.73
N THR A 3 -11.40 4.65 -0.55
CA THR A 3 -10.42 4.90 0.50
C THR A 3 -9.12 4.14 0.26
N TYR A 4 -8.05 4.51 0.96
CA TYR A 4 -6.76 3.83 0.84
C TYR A 4 -6.84 2.38 1.33
N SER A 5 -7.62 2.08 2.36
CA SER A 5 -7.77 0.72 2.85
C SER A 5 -8.52 -0.17 1.87
N GLU A 6 -9.58 0.35 1.25
CA GLU A 6 -10.29 -0.32 0.15
C GLU A 6 -9.33 -0.60 -1.01
N ALA A 7 -8.53 0.39 -1.41
CA ALA A 7 -7.57 0.25 -2.50
C ALA A 7 -6.56 -0.87 -2.23
N ARG A 8 -6.02 -0.98 -1.02
CA ARG A 8 -5.12 -2.09 -0.65
C ARG A 8 -5.82 -3.44 -0.64
N ALA A 9 -7.08 -3.49 -0.21
CA ALA A 9 -7.87 -4.72 -0.28
C ALA A 9 -8.08 -5.15 -1.74
N ARG A 10 -8.33 -4.20 -2.63
CA ARG A 10 -8.44 -4.45 -4.08
C ARG A 10 -7.15 -4.99 -4.67
N LEU A 11 -5.98 -4.44 -4.32
CA LEU A 11 -4.68 -4.97 -4.76
C LEU A 11 -4.50 -6.44 -4.38
N ARG A 12 -4.84 -6.82 -3.14
CA ARG A 12 -4.79 -8.24 -2.71
C ARG A 12 -5.79 -9.10 -3.47
N TRP A 13 -6.99 -8.57 -3.73
CA TRP A 13 -8.02 -9.28 -4.48
C TRP A 13 -7.58 -9.64 -5.90
N TYR A 14 -6.79 -8.79 -6.56
CA TYR A 14 -6.26 -9.06 -7.90
C TYR A 14 -5.27 -10.23 -7.96
N GLN A 15 -4.54 -10.53 -6.89
CA GLN A 15 -3.49 -11.55 -6.93
C GLN A 15 -4.06 -12.90 -7.41
N GLY A 16 -3.47 -13.46 -8.46
CA GLY A 16 -3.91 -14.72 -9.06
C GLY A 16 -5.16 -14.63 -9.95
N ARG A 17 -5.72 -13.43 -10.16
CA ARG A 17 -6.86 -13.22 -11.05
C ARG A 17 -6.43 -12.81 -12.45
N TYR A 18 -7.22 -13.23 -13.42
CA TYR A 18 -7.13 -12.77 -14.80
C TYR A 18 -8.07 -11.58 -14.97
N ILE A 19 -7.52 -10.42 -15.29
CA ILE A 19 -8.25 -9.19 -15.52
C ILE A 19 -8.20 -8.89 -17.01
N ASP A 20 -9.38 -8.79 -17.62
CA ASP A 20 -9.60 -8.44 -19.00
C ASP A 20 -10.67 -7.36 -18.98
N PHE A 21 -10.25 -6.09 -18.98
CA PHE A 21 -11.14 -4.98 -18.67
C PHE A 21 -12.01 -4.62 -19.88
N ASP A 22 -11.44 -4.68 -21.08
CA ASP A 22 -12.12 -4.30 -22.31
C ASP A 22 -12.57 -5.49 -23.17
N GLY A 23 -12.07 -6.71 -22.93
CA GLY A 23 -12.37 -7.91 -23.71
C GLY A 23 -11.48 -8.09 -24.96
N TRP A 24 -10.42 -7.30 -25.11
CA TRP A 24 -9.56 -7.29 -26.29
C TRP A 24 -8.13 -7.72 -25.95
N TYR A 25 -7.52 -8.52 -26.83
CA TYR A 25 -6.12 -8.97 -26.72
C TYR A 25 -5.78 -9.81 -25.48
N GLY A 26 -6.76 -10.25 -24.70
CA GLY A 26 -6.57 -11.10 -23.53
C GLY A 26 -6.05 -10.31 -22.32
N TYR A 27 -5.29 -10.97 -21.44
CA TYR A 27 -4.96 -10.42 -20.11
C TYR A 27 -3.73 -9.52 -20.16
N GLN A 28 -3.87 -8.27 -20.63
CA GLN A 28 -2.77 -7.33 -20.80
C GLN A 28 -2.38 -6.64 -19.48
N CYS A 29 -1.19 -6.03 -19.47
CA CYS A 29 -0.72 -5.20 -18.37
C CYS A 29 -1.65 -3.99 -18.14
N ALA A 30 -2.15 -3.39 -19.24
CA ALA A 30 -3.05 -2.26 -19.20
C ALA A 30 -4.40 -2.59 -18.55
N ASP A 31 -4.98 -3.78 -18.79
CA ASP A 31 -6.26 -4.18 -18.21
C ASP A 31 -6.30 -4.05 -16.69
N LEU A 32 -5.25 -4.57 -16.04
CA LEU A 32 -5.14 -4.53 -14.59
C LEU A 32 -5.10 -3.09 -14.06
N ALA A 33 -4.33 -2.22 -14.71
CA ALA A 33 -4.20 -0.83 -14.30
C ALA A 33 -5.46 -0.01 -14.61
N VAL A 34 -6.09 -0.22 -15.77
CA VAL A 34 -7.35 0.42 -16.17
C VAL A 34 -8.48 0.01 -15.22
N ASP A 35 -8.65 -1.28 -14.93
CA ASP A 35 -9.67 -1.77 -14.00
C ASP A 35 -9.48 -1.15 -12.61
N TYR A 36 -8.24 -1.09 -12.12
CA TYR A 36 -7.93 -0.49 -10.82
C TYR A 36 -8.28 1.00 -10.77
N ILE A 37 -7.81 1.79 -11.74
CA ILE A 37 -8.09 3.24 -11.78
C ILE A 37 -9.57 3.52 -12.01
N TYR A 38 -10.25 2.73 -12.85
CA TYR A 38 -11.69 2.87 -13.08
C TYR A 38 -12.49 2.58 -11.81
N TRP A 39 -12.20 1.47 -11.12
CA TRP A 39 -12.85 1.14 -9.86
C TRP A 39 -12.56 2.18 -8.75
N LEU A 40 -11.33 2.70 -8.71
CA LEU A 40 -10.87 3.61 -7.68
C LEU A 40 -11.42 5.04 -7.89
N LEU A 41 -11.38 5.55 -9.12
CA LEU A 41 -11.58 6.96 -9.47
C LEU A 41 -12.73 7.22 -10.46
N GLU A 42 -13.35 6.17 -11.01
CA GLU A 42 -14.36 6.28 -12.08
C GLU A 42 -13.81 7.01 -13.33
N ILE A 43 -12.51 6.83 -13.58
CA ILE A 43 -11.80 7.32 -14.76
C ILE A 43 -11.36 6.10 -15.57
N ARG A 44 -11.79 6.04 -16.83
CA ARG A 44 -11.27 5.05 -17.78
C ARG A 44 -10.03 5.62 -18.46
N MET A 45 -8.87 5.02 -18.22
CA MET A 45 -7.66 5.39 -18.95
C MET A 45 -7.74 4.91 -20.41
N TRP A 46 -7.08 5.63 -21.31
CA TRP A 46 -6.98 5.32 -22.74
C TRP A 46 -5.52 5.13 -23.19
N GLY A 47 -5.36 4.51 -24.36
CA GLY A 47 -4.08 4.33 -25.04
C GLY A 47 -3.34 3.06 -24.61
N ASN A 48 -2.08 2.95 -25.03
CA ASN A 48 -1.20 1.88 -24.56
C ASN A 48 -0.71 2.18 -23.14
N ALA A 49 -0.02 1.21 -22.51
CA ALA A 49 0.53 1.37 -21.17
C ALA A 49 1.37 2.66 -20.99
N LYS A 50 2.19 3.02 -21.99
CA LYS A 50 2.99 4.26 -21.94
C LYS A 50 2.16 5.54 -21.95
N ASP A 51 0.95 5.49 -22.51
CA ASP A 51 0.07 6.65 -22.69
C ASP A 51 -0.71 6.96 -21.40
N ALA A 52 -0.64 6.09 -20.38
CA ALA A 52 -1.28 6.29 -19.08
C ALA A 52 -0.92 7.65 -18.43
N ILE A 53 0.30 8.14 -18.64
CA ILE A 53 0.75 9.44 -18.10
C ILE A 53 0.10 10.65 -18.78
N ASN A 54 -0.49 10.47 -19.96
CA ASN A 54 -1.13 11.53 -20.75
C ASN A 54 -2.64 11.63 -20.48
N ASN A 55 -3.17 10.77 -19.61
CA ASN A 55 -4.58 10.77 -19.27
C ASN A 55 -4.94 11.93 -18.33
N ASP A 56 -6.13 12.53 -18.51
CA ASP A 56 -6.65 13.52 -17.57
C ASP A 56 -7.25 12.82 -16.35
N PHE A 57 -6.55 12.92 -15.23
CA PHE A 57 -7.02 12.36 -13.96
C PHE A 57 -7.97 13.28 -13.19
N LYS A 58 -8.41 14.41 -13.76
CA LYS A 58 -9.37 15.35 -13.14
C LYS A 58 -8.94 15.77 -11.72
N ASN A 59 -7.64 16.01 -11.53
CA ASN A 59 -7.01 16.27 -10.23
C ASN A 59 -7.17 15.15 -9.18
N MET A 60 -7.66 13.96 -9.54
CA MET A 60 -7.86 12.80 -8.66
C MET A 60 -6.64 11.86 -8.63
N ALA A 61 -5.61 12.13 -9.43
CA ALA A 61 -4.30 11.51 -9.32
C ALA A 61 -3.21 12.52 -9.64
N THR A 62 -1.98 12.22 -9.24
CA THR A 62 -0.79 13.00 -9.59
C THR A 62 0.21 12.11 -10.29
N VAL A 63 0.70 12.54 -11.44
CA VAL A 63 1.76 11.86 -12.18
C VAL A 63 3.10 12.38 -11.67
N TYR A 64 3.94 11.49 -11.16
CA TYR A 64 5.29 11.78 -10.70
C TYR A 64 6.29 11.20 -11.68
N GLU A 65 7.30 11.98 -12.06
CA GLU A 65 8.49 11.43 -12.70
C GLU A 65 9.25 10.56 -11.70
N ASN A 66 9.72 9.41 -12.19
CA ASN A 66 10.60 8.54 -11.42
C ASN A 66 12.01 9.15 -11.37
N THR A 67 12.57 9.23 -10.16
CA THR A 67 13.92 9.76 -9.91
C THR A 67 14.71 8.72 -9.08
N PRO A 68 16.06 8.77 -9.07
CA PRO A 68 16.86 7.80 -8.30
C PRO A 68 16.53 7.74 -6.80
N SER A 69 15.97 8.81 -6.23
CA SER A 69 15.54 8.88 -4.82
C SER A 69 14.06 8.53 -4.61
N PHE A 70 13.30 8.27 -5.66
CA PHE A 70 11.87 8.03 -5.55
C PHE A 70 11.60 6.62 -5.00
N VAL A 71 10.78 6.54 -3.96
CA VAL A 71 10.23 5.27 -3.47
C VAL A 71 8.72 5.34 -3.64
N PRO A 72 8.11 4.45 -4.45
CA PRO A 72 6.68 4.48 -4.69
C PRO A 72 5.91 4.01 -3.46
N GLN A 73 4.62 4.31 -3.46
CA GLN A 73 3.69 3.91 -2.41
C GLN A 73 2.76 2.82 -2.90
N ILE A 74 2.27 2.00 -1.98
CA ILE A 74 1.27 0.99 -2.32
C ILE A 74 0.05 1.65 -2.95
N GLY A 75 -0.37 1.15 -4.11
CA GLY A 75 -1.47 1.71 -4.90
C GLY A 75 -1.05 2.74 -5.93
N ASP A 76 0.22 3.17 -5.98
CA ASP A 76 0.75 3.86 -7.14
C ASP A 76 0.69 2.92 -8.36
N VAL A 77 0.46 3.49 -9.55
CA VAL A 77 0.57 2.79 -10.83
C VAL A 77 1.95 3.08 -11.41
N ALA A 78 2.78 2.06 -11.56
CA ALA A 78 4.10 2.17 -12.16
C ALA A 78 3.99 2.13 -13.69
N VAL A 79 4.55 3.13 -14.38
CA VAL A 79 4.50 3.24 -15.85
C VAL A 79 5.91 3.20 -16.43
N PHE A 80 6.12 2.29 -17.38
CA PHE A 80 7.38 2.03 -18.04
C PHE A 80 7.30 2.50 -19.48
N THR A 81 8.24 3.35 -19.91
CA THR A 81 8.20 3.98 -21.25
C THR A 81 9.54 3.97 -21.98
N LYS A 82 10.61 3.51 -21.31
CA LYS A 82 11.98 3.52 -21.85
C LYS A 82 12.54 2.11 -22.02
N GLY A 83 13.64 2.01 -22.77
CA GLY A 83 14.32 0.75 -23.05
C GLY A 83 13.45 -0.17 -23.90
N ILE A 84 13.30 -1.42 -23.46
CA ILE A 84 12.49 -2.43 -24.16
C ILE A 84 11.00 -2.07 -24.21
N TYR A 85 10.53 -1.20 -23.32
CA TYR A 85 9.12 -0.79 -23.22
C TYR A 85 8.75 0.37 -24.16
N LYS A 86 9.65 0.86 -25.01
CA LYS A 86 9.41 2.08 -25.82
C LYS A 86 8.21 2.01 -26.77
N GLN A 87 7.87 0.82 -27.27
CA GLN A 87 6.85 0.66 -28.31
C GLN A 87 5.43 0.85 -27.74
N TYR A 88 5.06 0.08 -26.72
CA TYR A 88 3.73 0.09 -26.10
C TYR A 88 3.72 0.50 -24.62
N GLY A 89 4.88 0.53 -23.98
CA GLY A 89 5.01 0.66 -22.54
C GLY A 89 4.81 -0.67 -21.80
N HIS A 90 5.00 -0.61 -20.50
CA HIS A 90 4.53 -1.61 -19.54
C HIS A 90 3.93 -0.88 -18.35
N ILE A 91 2.99 -1.51 -17.64
CA ILE A 91 2.28 -0.87 -16.52
C ILE A 91 1.89 -1.90 -15.48
N GLY A 92 1.89 -1.50 -14.21
CA GLY A 92 1.45 -2.38 -13.12
C GLY A 92 1.19 -1.60 -11.84
N LEU A 93 0.71 -2.29 -10.82
CA LEU A 93 0.29 -1.71 -9.55
C LEU A 93 1.34 -1.96 -8.49
N VAL A 94 1.79 -0.91 -7.80
CA VAL A 94 2.75 -1.05 -6.70
C VAL A 94 2.06 -1.74 -5.54
N PHE A 95 2.51 -2.95 -5.23
CA PHE A 95 1.99 -3.79 -4.15
C PHE A 95 2.80 -3.62 -2.85
N ASN A 96 4.09 -3.30 -2.97
CA ASN A 96 4.96 -2.87 -1.88
C ASN A 96 5.95 -1.83 -2.42
N GLY A 97 6.06 -0.68 -1.77
CA GLY A 97 6.96 0.40 -2.19
C GLY A 97 8.45 0.03 -2.16
N GLY A 98 8.84 -0.96 -1.36
CA GLY A 98 10.22 -1.42 -1.27
C GLY A 98 11.19 -0.30 -0.88
N ASN A 99 12.15 -0.02 -1.76
CA ASN A 99 13.16 1.03 -1.61
C ASN A 99 13.60 1.56 -2.99
N THR A 100 14.65 2.39 -3.04
CA THR A 100 15.15 3.00 -4.29
C THR A 100 15.76 2.01 -5.29
N ASN A 101 15.99 0.75 -4.89
CA ASN A 101 16.58 -0.27 -5.77
C ASN A 101 15.54 -1.24 -6.33
N GLN A 102 14.48 -1.51 -5.56
CA GLN A 102 13.40 -2.38 -6.01
C GLN A 102 12.08 -2.10 -5.29
N PHE A 103 10.98 -2.39 -5.96
CA PHE A 103 9.63 -2.39 -5.42
C PHE A 103 8.89 -3.66 -5.86
N LEU A 104 7.86 -4.06 -5.11
CA LEU A 104 7.05 -5.23 -5.46
C LEU A 104 5.88 -4.75 -6.31
N ILE A 105 5.84 -5.18 -7.56
CA ILE A 105 4.79 -4.86 -8.52
C ILE A 105 3.79 -6.02 -8.63
N LEU A 106 2.52 -5.68 -8.79
CA LEU A 106 1.44 -6.58 -9.21
C LEU A 106 1.08 -6.24 -10.66
N GLU A 107 1.22 -7.21 -11.55
CA GLU A 107 1.14 -6.97 -12.99
C GLU A 107 0.66 -8.22 -13.75
N GLN A 108 0.15 -8.01 -14.96
CA GLN A 108 -0.13 -9.05 -15.95
C GLN A 108 0.79 -8.89 -17.15
N ASN A 109 0.93 -9.98 -17.93
CA ASN A 109 1.62 -9.99 -19.22
C ASN A 109 3.03 -9.38 -19.22
N TYR A 110 3.79 -9.55 -18.13
CA TYR A 110 5.20 -9.17 -18.11
C TYR A 110 6.04 -10.06 -19.04
N ASP A 111 5.59 -11.30 -19.28
CA ASP A 111 6.23 -12.28 -20.16
C ASP A 111 5.86 -12.13 -21.65
N GLY A 112 4.90 -11.26 -21.99
CA GLY A 112 4.47 -10.98 -23.37
C GLY A 112 3.46 -11.97 -23.95
N ASN A 113 3.00 -12.97 -23.19
CA ASN A 113 2.12 -14.04 -23.68
C ASN A 113 0.60 -13.80 -23.51
N ALA A 114 0.21 -12.76 -22.77
CA ALA A 114 -1.18 -12.38 -22.48
C ALA A 114 -2.05 -13.50 -21.86
N ASN A 115 -1.43 -14.48 -21.21
CA ASN A 115 -2.07 -15.70 -20.72
C ASN A 115 -1.77 -16.00 -19.24
N THR A 116 -1.23 -15.03 -18.50
CA THR A 116 -0.90 -15.17 -17.08
C THR A 116 -1.78 -14.27 -16.22
N PRO A 117 -2.19 -14.72 -15.01
CA PRO A 117 -2.94 -13.89 -14.08
C PRO A 117 -2.05 -12.77 -13.52
N ALA A 118 -2.66 -11.83 -12.80
CA ALA A 118 -1.94 -10.82 -12.05
C ALA A 118 -1.03 -11.48 -11.00
N LYS A 119 0.29 -11.30 -11.15
CA LYS A 119 1.33 -11.90 -10.32
C LYS A 119 2.20 -10.84 -9.69
N LEU A 120 2.83 -11.21 -8.59
CA LEU A 120 3.82 -10.38 -7.93
C LEU A 120 5.22 -10.61 -8.53
N ARG A 121 5.96 -9.53 -8.73
CA ARG A 121 7.39 -9.56 -9.09
C ARG A 121 8.13 -8.41 -8.39
N TRP A 122 9.36 -8.65 -7.97
CA TRP A 122 10.24 -7.55 -7.59
C TRP A 122 10.81 -6.90 -8.85
N ASP A 123 10.48 -5.62 -9.06
CA ASP A 123 10.96 -4.81 -10.17
C ASP A 123 12.08 -3.87 -9.70
N ASN A 124 13.07 -3.63 -10.55
CA ASN A 124 14.27 -2.86 -10.25
C ASN A 124 14.27 -1.45 -10.86
N TYR A 125 13.11 -0.93 -11.25
CA TYR A 125 12.90 0.36 -11.92
C TYR A 125 13.42 0.46 -13.36
N TYR A 126 14.00 -0.59 -13.94
CA TYR A 126 14.52 -0.51 -15.31
C TYR A 126 13.39 -0.13 -16.29
N GLY A 127 13.55 1.00 -16.98
CA GLY A 127 12.55 1.52 -17.91
C GLY A 127 11.31 2.16 -17.28
N CYS A 128 11.15 2.09 -15.94
CA CYS A 128 10.10 2.76 -15.18
C CYS A 128 10.39 4.27 -15.15
N THR A 129 9.51 5.07 -15.73
CA THR A 129 9.73 6.52 -15.84
C THR A 129 8.76 7.35 -15.03
N HIS A 130 7.60 6.81 -14.65
CA HIS A 130 6.61 7.55 -13.89
C HIS A 130 5.87 6.64 -12.92
N PHE A 131 5.33 7.29 -11.88
CA PHE A 131 4.33 6.72 -11.00
C PHE A 131 3.09 7.60 -11.00
N ILE A 132 1.93 7.02 -11.23
CA ILE A 132 0.65 7.70 -11.10
C ILE A 132 0.11 7.38 -9.71
N ARG A 133 0.03 8.38 -8.83
CA ARG A 133 -0.47 8.23 -7.47
C ARG A 133 -1.91 8.72 -7.39
N PRO A 134 -2.89 7.81 -7.22
CA PRO A 134 -4.27 8.20 -6.96
C PRO A 134 -4.40 8.98 -5.66
N LYS A 135 -5.36 9.90 -5.62
CA LYS A 135 -5.88 10.45 -4.37
C LYS A 135 -6.92 9.49 -3.81
N TYR A 136 -6.97 9.41 -2.49
CA TYR A 136 -7.90 8.54 -1.78
C TYR A 136 -8.89 9.37 -1.00
N LYS A 137 -10.12 8.88 -0.91
CA LYS A 137 -11.09 9.40 0.04
C LYS A 137 -10.54 9.19 1.46
N SER A 138 -10.65 10.22 2.31
CA SER A 138 -10.36 10.04 3.74
C SER A 138 -11.23 8.93 4.30
N GLU A 139 -10.64 8.05 5.10
CA GLU A 139 -11.42 7.15 5.93
C GLU A 139 -12.30 8.02 6.87
N GLY A 140 -13.60 7.75 6.92
CA GLY A 140 -14.57 8.59 7.64
C GLY A 140 -14.50 8.45 9.16
N LEU A 141 -15.05 9.41 9.89
CA LEU A 141 -15.16 9.40 11.35
C LEU A 141 -16.19 8.37 11.85
N MET A 142 -15.88 7.08 11.84
CA MET A 142 -16.60 6.11 12.67
C MET A 142 -15.86 5.96 14.00
N ASN A 143 -16.12 6.93 14.89
CA ASN A 143 -15.63 6.96 16.27
C ASN A 143 -16.09 5.71 17.03
N LYS A 144 -15.31 4.64 17.03
CA LYS A 144 -15.51 3.57 18.02
C LYS A 144 -14.50 3.61 19.16
N ILE A 145 -13.31 4.19 18.97
CA ILE A 145 -12.28 4.13 20.01
C ILE A 145 -11.44 5.43 20.04
N THR A 146 -12.03 6.52 20.51
CA THR A 146 -11.24 7.63 21.10
C THR A 146 -10.99 7.40 22.59
N ASN A 147 -11.11 6.15 23.07
CA ASN A 147 -10.83 5.87 24.48
C ASN A 147 -9.43 6.35 24.78
N LYS A 148 -9.34 7.32 25.71
CA LYS A 148 -8.10 7.78 26.31
C LYS A 148 -7.52 6.59 27.10
N VAL A 149 -6.97 5.62 26.40
CA VAL A 149 -6.22 4.54 27.02
C VAL A 149 -4.98 5.22 27.59
N LYS A 150 -4.79 5.10 28.91
CA LYS A 150 -3.54 5.52 29.55
C LYS A 150 -2.37 4.93 28.74
N PRO A 151 -1.25 5.67 28.57
CA PRO A 151 -0.09 5.11 27.88
C PRO A 151 0.21 3.71 28.44
N PRO A 152 0.22 2.68 27.59
CA PRO A 152 0.52 1.33 28.04
C PRO A 152 1.99 1.23 28.46
N ALA A 153 2.38 0.11 29.06
CA ALA A 153 3.78 -0.16 29.35
C ALA A 153 4.63 0.00 28.07
N GLN A 154 5.78 0.65 28.22
CA GLN A 154 6.69 0.96 27.12
C GLN A 154 7.89 0.01 27.15
N LYS A 155 8.53 -0.18 26.00
CA LYS A 155 9.73 -1.00 25.87
C LYS A 155 10.85 -0.19 25.24
N ALA A 156 11.98 -0.14 25.93
CA ALA A 156 13.24 0.33 25.38
C ALA A 156 13.57 -0.39 24.07
N VAL A 157 13.58 0.36 22.98
CA VAL A 157 13.63 -0.14 21.60
C VAL A 157 14.99 -0.79 21.30
N GLY A 158 16.05 -0.40 22.00
CA GLY A 158 17.38 -1.04 21.91
C GLY A 158 17.82 -1.24 20.46
N LYS A 159 18.16 -2.49 20.08
CA LYS A 159 18.57 -2.84 18.71
C LYS A 159 17.53 -2.51 17.63
N SER A 160 16.24 -2.41 17.96
CA SER A 160 15.20 -2.04 17.00
C SER A 160 15.24 -0.55 16.62
N ALA A 161 16.05 0.28 17.29
CA ALA A 161 16.01 1.75 17.15
C ALA A 161 16.42 2.20 15.75
N SER A 162 17.36 1.47 15.14
CA SER A 162 17.79 1.67 13.75
C SER A 162 16.66 1.59 12.72
N LYS A 163 15.51 1.00 13.06
CA LYS A 163 14.36 0.81 12.16
C LYS A 163 13.26 1.83 12.38
N ILE A 164 13.36 2.69 13.39
CA ILE A 164 12.24 3.53 13.85
C ILE A 164 12.73 4.97 13.94
N THR A 165 12.24 5.80 13.02
CA THR A 165 12.62 7.22 12.94
C THR A 165 11.39 8.08 13.19
N VAL A 166 11.49 9.02 14.13
CA VAL A 166 10.42 9.99 14.40
C VAL A 166 10.11 10.79 13.13
N GLY A 167 8.83 11.02 12.86
CA GLY A 167 8.33 11.69 11.66
C GLY A 167 8.25 10.81 10.41
N SER A 168 8.78 9.58 10.45
CA SER A 168 8.69 8.62 9.34
C SER A 168 7.48 7.70 9.48
N LYS A 169 7.10 7.03 8.38
CA LYS A 169 6.15 5.91 8.41
C LYS A 169 6.69 4.79 9.31
N ALA A 170 5.81 4.07 10.01
CA ALA A 170 6.20 2.92 10.81
C ALA A 170 6.92 1.87 9.94
N PRO A 171 7.89 1.10 10.50
CA PRO A 171 8.62 0.11 9.73
C PRO A 171 7.74 -1.07 9.33
N TYR A 172 8.24 -1.88 8.38
CA TYR A 172 7.48 -3.00 7.83
C TYR A 172 7.37 -4.21 8.78
N ASN A 173 8.33 -4.42 9.69
CA ASN A 173 8.36 -5.60 10.55
C ASN A 173 9.02 -5.32 11.91
N LEU A 174 8.37 -5.80 12.99
CA LEU A 174 8.87 -5.79 14.36
C LEU A 174 8.41 -7.05 15.09
N LYS A 175 9.32 -7.70 15.82
CA LYS A 175 8.98 -8.84 16.68
C LYS A 175 8.08 -8.38 17.82
N TRP A 176 7.16 -9.24 18.24
CA TRP A 176 6.30 -8.99 19.40
C TRP A 176 7.07 -8.52 20.63
N SER A 177 6.42 -7.69 21.44
CA SER A 177 6.96 -7.20 22.69
C SER A 177 5.89 -6.93 23.73
N LYS A 178 6.29 -7.01 25.01
CA LYS A 178 5.41 -6.74 26.15
C LYS A 178 5.06 -5.26 26.31
N GLY A 179 5.99 -4.37 25.98
CA GLY A 179 5.77 -2.92 26.00
C GLY A 179 5.78 -2.33 24.59
N ALA A 180 5.16 -1.18 24.40
CA ALA A 180 5.13 -0.51 23.10
C ALA A 180 6.56 -0.14 22.67
N TYR A 181 6.87 -0.28 21.38
CA TYR A 181 8.11 0.24 20.80
C TYR A 181 8.04 1.75 20.56
N PHE A 182 6.88 2.24 20.14
CA PHE A 182 6.66 3.65 19.82
C PHE A 182 5.19 4.01 19.89
N ASN A 183 4.91 5.30 19.94
CA ASN A 183 3.61 5.84 19.59
C ASN A 183 3.66 6.54 18.22
N ALA A 184 2.54 6.56 17.52
CA ALA A 184 2.40 7.13 16.19
C ALA A 184 1.06 7.83 16.04
N LYS A 185 1.02 8.86 15.21
CA LYS A 185 -0.23 9.48 14.77
C LYS A 185 -0.70 8.83 13.48
N ILE A 186 -2.02 8.66 13.36
CA ILE A 186 -2.65 8.35 12.09
C ILE A 186 -2.44 9.55 11.15
N ASP A 187 -2.00 9.29 9.92
CA ASP A 187 -1.76 10.29 8.89
C ASP A 187 -3.06 10.87 8.30
N GLY A 188 -2.91 11.78 7.32
CA GLY A 188 -3.99 12.63 6.81
C GLY A 188 -5.18 11.94 6.16
N LEU A 189 -5.06 10.68 5.71
CA LEU A 189 -6.20 9.95 5.10
C LEU A 189 -6.93 9.03 6.09
N GLY A 190 -6.57 9.03 7.38
CA GLY A 190 -7.17 8.14 8.38
C GLY A 190 -6.62 6.70 8.32
N ALA A 191 -7.25 5.76 8.99
CA ALA A 191 -6.93 4.34 8.81
C ALA A 191 -8.12 3.44 9.12
N THR A 192 -8.19 2.29 8.46
CA THR A 192 -9.13 1.22 8.82
C THR A 192 -8.35 0.04 9.38
N SER A 193 -8.75 -0.44 10.56
CA SER A 193 -8.08 -1.56 11.21
C SER A 193 -8.49 -2.91 10.63
N ALA A 194 -7.65 -3.88 10.90
CA ALA A 194 -7.86 -5.29 10.58
C ALA A 194 -7.83 -6.15 11.85
N THR A 195 -8.54 -7.27 11.79
CA THR A 195 -8.38 -8.40 12.72
C THR A 195 -7.45 -9.41 12.09
N ARG A 196 -6.52 -9.97 12.88
CA ARG A 196 -5.73 -11.13 12.44
C ARG A 196 -6.44 -12.42 12.81
N TYR A 197 -6.51 -13.36 11.86
CA TYR A 197 -6.87 -14.75 12.09
C TYR A 197 -5.65 -15.64 11.86
N GLY A 198 -5.42 -16.59 12.76
CA GLY A 198 -4.23 -17.43 12.77
C GLY A 198 -3.18 -16.96 13.78
N ASP A 199 -2.58 -17.90 14.49
CA ASP A 199 -1.72 -17.63 15.66
C ASP A 199 -0.23 -17.66 15.36
N ASN A 200 0.17 -18.35 14.29
CA ASN A 200 1.57 -18.44 13.86
C ASN A 200 1.88 -17.43 12.74
N ARG A 201 3.18 -17.18 12.49
CA ARG A 201 3.68 -16.25 11.45
C ARG A 201 3.84 -16.87 10.06
N THR A 202 3.29 -18.06 9.83
CA THR A 202 3.39 -18.77 8.55
C THR A 202 2.03 -19.01 7.91
N ASN A 203 0.96 -19.00 8.70
CA ASN A 203 -0.41 -19.24 8.29
C ASN A 203 -1.34 -18.27 9.05
N TYR A 204 -1.51 -17.08 8.51
CA TYR A 204 -2.43 -16.07 9.01
C TYR A 204 -3.05 -15.28 7.86
N ARG A 205 -4.14 -14.59 8.18
CA ARG A 205 -4.77 -13.61 7.30
C ARG A 205 -5.22 -12.40 8.10
N PHE A 206 -5.34 -11.27 7.40
CA PHE A 206 -5.84 -10.02 7.95
C PHE A 206 -7.14 -9.62 7.26
N ASP A 207 -8.20 -9.46 8.06
CA ASP A 207 -9.50 -9.03 7.59
C ASP A 207 -9.72 -7.57 7.97
N VAL A 208 -9.71 -6.70 6.97
CA VAL A 208 -9.88 -5.26 7.09
C VAL A 208 -11.36 -4.91 7.29
N GLY A 209 -11.65 -3.90 8.11
CA GLY A 209 -12.99 -3.31 8.20
C GLY A 209 -13.59 -3.28 9.61
N GLN A 210 -12.77 -3.43 10.65
CA GLN A 210 -13.26 -3.55 12.03
C GLN A 210 -13.60 -2.21 12.66
N ALA A 211 -12.68 -1.25 12.56
CA ALA A 211 -12.87 0.11 13.03
C ALA A 211 -12.16 1.09 12.11
N VAL A 212 -12.63 2.34 12.13
CA VAL A 212 -12.03 3.44 11.39
C VAL A 212 -11.46 4.46 12.36
N TYR A 213 -10.29 4.98 12.01
CA TYR A 213 -9.50 5.90 12.79
C TYR A 213 -9.36 7.22 12.07
N ALA A 214 -9.65 8.30 12.79
CA ALA A 214 -9.50 9.65 12.29
C ALA A 214 -8.01 10.02 12.14
N PRO A 215 -7.67 10.92 11.19
CA PRO A 215 -6.37 11.57 11.15
C PRO A 215 -5.98 12.15 12.51
N GLY A 216 -4.71 12.01 12.87
CA GLY A 216 -4.14 12.50 14.12
C GLY A 216 -4.35 11.61 15.35
N THR A 217 -5.15 10.54 15.25
CA THR A 217 -5.37 9.59 16.37
C THR A 217 -4.04 9.00 16.84
N LEU A 218 -3.79 8.99 18.14
CA LEU A 218 -2.55 8.46 18.73
C LEU A 218 -2.67 6.96 18.98
N ILE A 219 -1.70 6.20 18.47
CA ILE A 219 -1.64 4.74 18.49
C ILE A 219 -0.33 4.28 19.10
N TYR A 220 -0.35 3.19 19.86
CA TYR A 220 0.84 2.54 20.42
C TYR A 220 1.07 1.20 19.72
N VAL A 221 2.31 0.91 19.30
CA VAL A 221 2.64 -0.26 18.49
C VAL A 221 3.54 -1.24 19.25
N PHE A 222 3.16 -2.52 19.26
CA PHE A 222 3.81 -3.59 20.04
C PHE A 222 4.45 -4.68 19.18
N GLU A 223 3.99 -4.81 17.95
CA GLU A 223 4.37 -5.84 17.00
C GLU A 223 4.06 -5.34 15.60
N ILE A 224 4.86 -5.71 14.60
CA ILE A 224 4.51 -5.49 13.20
C ILE A 224 4.78 -6.79 12.42
N ILE A 225 3.76 -7.25 11.69
CA ILE A 225 3.79 -8.44 10.85
C ILE A 225 3.41 -8.03 9.45
N ASP A 226 4.36 -8.09 8.51
CA ASP A 226 4.15 -7.75 7.10
C ASP A 226 3.40 -6.43 6.91
N GLY A 227 3.83 -5.41 7.64
CA GLY A 227 3.26 -4.07 7.62
C GLY A 227 2.00 -3.87 8.47
N TRP A 228 1.40 -4.91 9.05
CA TRP A 228 0.29 -4.76 10.00
C TRP A 228 0.83 -4.55 11.41
N CYS A 229 0.52 -3.41 12.01
CA CYS A 229 0.97 -2.99 13.34
C CYS A 229 -0.07 -3.33 14.40
N ARG A 230 0.28 -4.14 15.41
CA ARG A 230 -0.59 -4.43 16.56
C ARG A 230 -0.72 -3.21 17.44
N ILE A 231 -1.95 -2.79 17.71
CA ILE A 231 -2.23 -1.52 18.41
C ILE A 231 -2.70 -1.69 19.86
N TYR A 232 -2.65 -0.60 20.63
CA TYR A 232 -3.13 -0.43 22.02
C TYR A 232 -2.40 -1.20 23.12
N TRP A 233 -2.35 -2.52 23.07
CA TRP A 233 -1.56 -3.33 24.01
C TRP A 233 -1.03 -4.59 23.36
N ASN A 234 -0.06 -5.22 24.02
CA ASN A 234 0.73 -6.34 23.48
C ASN A 234 -0.11 -7.55 23.01
N ASN A 235 -1.28 -7.79 23.60
CA ASN A 235 -2.15 -8.91 23.26
C ASN A 235 -3.46 -8.49 22.57
N HIS A 236 -3.61 -7.22 22.20
CA HIS A 236 -4.80 -6.79 21.49
C HIS A 236 -4.80 -7.35 20.06
N ASN A 237 -5.97 -7.74 19.54
CA ASN A 237 -6.10 -8.25 18.17
C ASN A 237 -6.75 -7.20 17.26
N GLU A 238 -6.13 -6.04 17.20
CA GLU A 238 -6.46 -5.01 16.23
C GLU A 238 -5.17 -4.48 15.62
N TRP A 239 -5.21 -4.26 14.31
CA TRP A 239 -4.01 -3.99 13.54
C TRP A 239 -4.24 -2.85 12.57
N ILE A 240 -3.31 -1.90 12.53
CA ILE A 240 -3.32 -0.79 11.58
C ILE A 240 -2.14 -0.94 10.64
N TRP A 241 -2.35 -0.60 9.37
CA TRP A 241 -1.27 -0.64 8.39
C TRP A 241 -0.20 0.40 8.66
N HIS A 242 1.07 -0.01 8.60
CA HIS A 242 2.23 0.78 9.00
C HIS A 242 2.35 2.12 8.24
N GLU A 243 2.01 2.16 6.94
CA GLU A 243 2.09 3.42 6.19
C GLU A 243 1.10 4.48 6.65
N ARG A 244 0.08 4.09 7.43
CA ARG A 244 -0.88 5.01 8.04
C ARG A 244 -0.36 5.63 9.33
N LEU A 245 0.74 5.11 9.87
CA LEU A 245 1.28 5.49 11.17
C LEU A 245 2.53 6.33 10.96
N ILE A 246 2.46 7.60 11.34
CA ILE A 246 3.62 8.50 11.42
C ILE A 246 4.16 8.45 12.84
N VAL A 247 5.37 7.92 13.00
CA VAL A 247 6.02 7.77 14.29
C VAL A 247 6.15 9.12 14.97
N LYS A 248 5.69 9.23 16.22
CA LYS A 248 5.75 10.45 17.02
C LYS A 248 6.83 10.36 18.10
N GLU A 249 6.94 9.21 18.77
CA GLU A 249 7.87 9.02 19.88
C GLU A 249 8.30 7.56 19.97
N VAL A 250 9.59 7.33 20.18
CA VAL A 250 10.22 6.00 20.26
C VAL A 250 10.64 5.76 21.71
N PHE A 251 10.42 4.55 22.23
CA PHE A 251 10.63 4.24 23.65
C PHE A 251 11.92 3.48 23.96
#